data_AF-A0A976DU27-F1
#
_entry.id   AF-A0A976DU27-F1
#
_cell.length_a   1.000
_cell.length_b   1.000
_cell.length_c   1.000
_cell.angle_alpha   90.00
_cell.angle_beta   90.00
_cell.angle_gamma   90.00
#
_symmetry.space_group_name_H-M   'P 1'
#
loop_
_entity.id
_entity.type
_entity.pdbx_description
1 polymer ?
#
loop_
_entity_poly.entity_id
_entity_poly.type
_entity_poly.pdbx_seq_one_letter_code
_entity_poly.pdbx_strand_id
1 'polypeptide(L)' 'SRVAIAHPEGFPLAVANIYCDLADAIRGEMRDGLPTAPAGLRSMAAVHTAVASAKAGGQWLDARPPMFR' A
#
# COMPACT_ATOMS: atom_id res chain seq x y z
N SER A 1 -7.02 -13.27 -10.75
CA SER A 1 -6.09 -14.40 -10.86
C SER A 1 -5.85 -14.73 -12.32
N ARG A 2 -4.59 -14.93 -12.72
CA ARG A 2 -4.21 -15.46 -14.04
C ARG A 2 -3.75 -16.93 -13.95
N VAL A 3 -4.08 -17.60 -12.85
CA VAL A 3 -3.72 -18.99 -12.57
C VAL A 3 -4.92 -19.89 -12.84
N ALA A 4 -4.65 -21.11 -13.32
CA ALA A 4 -5.69 -22.11 -13.55
C ALA A 4 -6.41 -22.44 -12.24
N ILE A 5 -7.72 -22.68 -12.32
CA ILE A 5 -8.55 -23.02 -11.16
C ILE A 5 -7.89 -24.18 -10.37
N ALA A 6 -7.92 -24.07 -9.04
CA ALA A 6 -7.34 -25.00 -8.08
C ALA A 6 -5.80 -25.03 -7.95
N HIS A 7 -5.04 -24.19 -8.66
CA HIS A 7 -3.61 -24.03 -8.39
C HIS A 7 -3.38 -22.97 -7.29
N PRO A 8 -2.48 -23.22 -6.32
CA PRO A 8 -2.25 -22.30 -5.23
C PRO A 8 -1.65 -20.99 -5.76
N GLU A 9 -2.40 -19.91 -5.57
CA GLU A 9 -1.84 -18.56 -5.67
C GLU A 9 -1.18 -18.17 -4.36
N GLY A 10 -0.17 -17.31 -4.45
CA GLY A 10 0.56 -16.87 -3.29
C GLY A 10 1.29 -15.56 -3.55
N PHE A 11 2.13 -15.19 -2.59
CA PHE A 11 2.85 -13.93 -2.61
C PHE A 11 3.59 -13.63 -3.93
N PRO A 12 4.34 -14.58 -4.55
CA PRO A 12 5.03 -14.29 -5.81
C PRO A 12 4.09 -13.87 -6.95
N LEU A 13 2.90 -14.48 -7.02
CA LEU A 13 1.89 -14.15 -8.04
C LEU A 13 1.21 -12.82 -7.75
N ALA A 14 0.99 -12.48 -6.47
CA ALA A 14 0.51 -11.16 -6.09
C ALA A 14 1.49 -10.06 -6.51
N VAL A 15 2.80 -10.28 -6.29
CA VAL A 15 3.85 -9.35 -6.75
C VAL A 15 3.84 -9.24 -8.27
N ALA A 16 3.77 -10.36 -9.00
CA ALA A 16 3.71 -10.35 -10.47
C ALA A 16 2.50 -9.56 -11.00
N ASN A 17 1.32 -9.71 -10.37
CA ASN A 17 0.12 -8.96 -10.76
C ASN A 17 0.32 -7.45 -10.57
N ILE A 18 0.94 -7.00 -9.47
CA ILE A 18 1.25 -5.59 -9.24
C ILE A 18 2.15 -5.04 -10.36
N TYR A 19 3.19 -5.78 -10.76
CA TYR A 19 4.09 -5.35 -11.85
C TYR A 19 3.36 -5.28 -13.20
N CYS A 20 2.49 -6.23 -13.50
CA CYS A 20 1.68 -6.19 -14.72
C CYS A 20 0.75 -4.96 -14.73
N ASP A 21 0.02 -4.72 -13.64
CA ASP A 21 -0.87 -3.57 -13.53
C ASP A 21 -0.09 -2.25 -13.61
N LEU A 22 1.10 -2.18 -13.00
CA LEU A 22 1.97 -1.01 -13.12
C LEU A 22 2.40 -0.77 -14.58
N ALA A 23 2.79 -1.82 -15.31
CA ALA A 23 3.19 -1.71 -16.71
C ALA A 23 2.02 -1.31 -17.62
N ASP A 24 0.80 -1.74 -17.30
CA ASP A 24 -0.41 -1.33 -18.00
C ASP A 24 -0.76 0.14 -17.71
N ALA A 25 -0.64 0.58 -16.44
CA ALA A 25 -0.82 1.98 -16.04
C ALA A 25 0.17 2.93 -16.71
N ILE A 26 1.44 2.54 -16.83
CA ILE A 26 2.47 3.29 -17.56
C ILE A 26 2.11 3.45 -19.05
N ARG A 27 1.44 2.45 -19.64
CA ARG A 27 0.94 2.48 -21.02
C ARG A 27 -0.35 3.29 -21.19
N GLY A 28 -0.87 3.88 -20.12
CA GLY A 28 -2.07 4.72 -20.13
C GLY A 28 -3.38 3.95 -19.89
N GLU A 29 -3.32 2.67 -19.53
CA GLU A 29 -4.51 1.92 -19.13
C GLU A 29 -4.91 2.27 -17.70
N MET A 30 -6.21 2.39 -17.44
CA MET A 30 -6.69 2.65 -16.08
C MET A 30 -6.62 1.38 -15.23
N ARG A 31 -5.91 1.45 -14.10
CA ARG A 31 -5.75 0.37 -13.13
C ARG A 31 -6.07 0.87 -11.72
N ASP A 32 -7.15 0.38 -11.14
CA ASP A 32 -7.65 0.80 -9.81
C ASP A 32 -6.92 0.10 -8.65
N GLY A 33 -6.26 -1.03 -8.92
CA GLY A 33 -5.62 -1.86 -7.88
C GLY A 33 -4.25 -1.39 -7.39
N LEU A 34 -3.69 -0.30 -7.94
CA LEU A 34 -2.36 0.16 -7.59
C LEU A 34 -2.38 1.14 -6.40
N PRO A 35 -1.42 1.05 -5.46
CA PRO A 35 -1.29 2.03 -4.40
C PRO A 35 -0.98 3.42 -4.98
N THR A 36 -1.71 4.42 -4.49
CA THR A 36 -1.56 5.82 -4.93
C THR A 36 -0.56 6.59 -4.07
N ALA A 37 -0.17 7.79 -4.49
CA ALA A 37 0.70 8.66 -3.70
C ALA A 37 0.16 8.95 -2.28
N PRO A 38 -1.15 9.23 -2.08
CA PRO A 38 -1.74 9.32 -0.74
C PRO A 38 -1.60 8.05 0.11
N ALA A 39 -1.65 6.86 -0.49
CA ALA A 39 -1.45 5.60 0.23
C ALA A 39 -0.02 5.51 0.79
N GLY A 40 0.99 5.85 -0.03
CA GLY A 40 2.38 5.93 0.41
C GLY A 40 2.60 6.95 1.53
N LEU A 41 2.04 8.15 1.39
CA LEU A 41 2.16 9.20 2.41
C LEU A 41 1.52 8.79 3.75
N ARG A 42 0.34 8.16 3.72
CA ARG A 42 -0.31 7.62 4.92
C ARG A 42 0.51 6.52 5.58
N SER A 43 1.15 5.65 4.80
CA SER A 43 2.03 4.59 5.33
C SER A 43 3.23 5.19 6.09
N MET A 44 3.90 6.19 5.52
CA MET A 44 5.01 6.88 6.19
C MET A 44 4.58 7.60 7.47
N ALA A 45 3.42 8.27 7.44
CA ALA A 45 2.89 8.94 8.63
C ALA A 45 2.51 7.95 9.74
N ALA A 46 1.97 6.79 9.38
CA ALA A 46 1.67 5.71 10.34
C ALA A 46 2.94 5.20 11.02
N VAL A 47 4.01 4.91 10.26
CA VAL A 47 5.29 4.47 10.83
C VAL A 47 5.87 5.53 11.77
N HIS A 48 5.94 6.79 11.34
CA HIS A 48 6.48 7.87 12.16
C HIS A 48 5.69 8.08 13.46
N THR A 49 4.36 8.01 13.37
CA THR A 49 3.48 8.20 14.53
C THR A 49 3.54 7.03 15.50
N ALA A 50 3.66 5.79 14.99
CA ALA A 50 3.86 4.61 15.83
C ALA A 50 5.18 4.71 16.62
N VAL A 51 6.26 5.16 15.99
CA VAL A 51 7.55 5.40 16.67
C VAL A 51 7.44 6.52 17.71
N ALA A 52 6.73 7.61 17.41
CA ALA A 52 6.50 8.70 18.36
C ALA A 52 5.67 8.23 19.56
N SER A 53 4.61 7.45 19.32
CA SER A 53 3.76 6.86 20.37
C SER A 53 4.58 5.95 21.29
N ALA A 54 5.42 5.08 20.72
CA ALA A 54 6.29 4.20 21.49
C ALA A 54 7.24 4.99 22.41
N LYS A 55 7.84 6.09 21.91
CA LYS A 55 8.68 6.99 22.72
C LYS A 55 7.91 7.72 23.83
N ALA A 56 6.62 7.95 23.62
CA ALA A 56 5.72 8.61 24.58
C ALA A 56 5.05 7.63 25.56
N GLY A 57 5.50 6.38 25.64
CA GLY A 57 4.91 5.37 26.52
C GLY A 57 3.58 4.80 26.01
N GLY A 58 3.38 4.77 24.69
CA GLY A 58 2.19 4.19 24.06
C GLY A 58 0.97 5.11 24.04
N GLN A 59 1.18 6.43 24.08
CA GLN A 59 0.08 7.40 23.99
C GLN A 59 -0.62 7.31 22.62
N TRP A 60 -1.94 7.53 22.61
CA TRP A 60 -2.71 7.68 21.38
C TRP A 60 -2.34 8.97 20.67
N LEU A 61 -1.99 8.86 19.39
CA LEU A 61 -1.59 9.99 18.54
C LEU A 61 -2.32 9.92 17.19
N ASP A 62 -2.65 11.07 16.60
CA ASP A 62 -3.23 11.13 15.24
C ASP A 62 -2.15 10.83 14.18
N ALA A 63 -2.30 9.71 13.49
CA ALA A 63 -1.37 9.26 12.45
C ALA A 63 -1.66 9.82 11.05
N ARG A 64 -2.69 10.68 10.89
CA ARG A 64 -3.02 11.27 9.60
C ARG A 64 -1.99 12.35 9.23
N PRO A 65 -1.46 12.34 7.99
CA PRO A 65 -0.66 13.44 7.47
C PRO A 65 -1.43 14.77 7.61
N PRO A 66 -0.76 15.92 7.85
CA PRO A 66 -1.43 17.20 8.09
C PRO A 66 -2.46 17.62 7.02
N MET A 67 -2.22 17.27 5.75
CA MET A 67 -3.11 17.53 4.62
C MET A 67 -4.37 16.63 4.57
N PHE A 68 -4.49 15.66 5.48
CA PHE A 68 -5.59 14.70 5.57
C PHE A 68 -6.21 14.63 6.98
N ARG A 69 -5.95 15.63 7.83
CA ARG A 69 -6.63 15.78 9.13
C ARG A 69 -8.01 16.38 8.95
#